data_AF-A0A5B8VCR8-F1
#
_entry.id   AF-A0A5B8VCR8-F1
#
_cell.length_a   1.000
_cell.length_b   1.000
_cell.length_c   1.000
_cell.angle_alpha   90.00
_cell.angle_beta   90.00
_cell.angle_gamma   90.00
#
_symmetry.space_group_name_H-M   'P 1'
#
loop_
_entity.id
_entity.type
_entity.pdbx_description
1 polymer ?
#
loop_
_entity_poly.entity_id
_entity_poly.type
_entity_poly.pdbx_seq_one_letter_code
_entity_poly.pdbx_strand_id
1 'polypeptide(L)'
;MRSTNIIRTILLNLLFAGIVSCSFSQNIHPLEPVNSYYKTYGSLSALQNSSRVWMDTIKFPWSEYSQGAITNSLVRTVYLSNENEAKLPGLIHPPANSSDQTRAELDYLLSLQNSRTKEQIDRAQYIANIGSWFNILNPADPDYNENKKQLFYIADTIGSWYNYQNFPATTQLLLNCIQDIRVTEFRLKWNFKRPRPYQLEPKLQPLTQIKSPSFVSGHTLWAYTEAYIFSEIIPEKRESFIQRADEVRWSRELLGIHYPSDNEASRIVGWYLLKYWYNNPLFVKDLNKAKQEWAEKKSLYQK
;
A
#
# COMPACT_ATOMS: atom_id res chain seq x y z
N MET A 1 -19.00 -67.11 44.77
CA MET A 1 -18.25 -65.88 45.08
C MET A 1 -17.06 -65.79 44.13
N ARG A 2 -17.02 -64.73 43.30
CA ARG A 2 -15.85 -64.00 42.72
C ARG A 2 -14.74 -64.83 42.03
N SER A 3 -14.15 -64.48 40.89
CA SER A 3 -14.25 -63.38 39.93
C SER A 3 -13.22 -63.75 38.86
N THR A 4 -13.63 -63.96 37.61
CA THR A 4 -12.71 -64.15 36.48
C THR A 4 -12.49 -62.80 35.80
N ASN A 5 -11.32 -62.20 36.01
CA ASN A 5 -10.90 -60.97 35.32
C ASN A 5 -10.40 -61.32 33.92
N ILE A 6 -11.22 -61.06 32.89
CA ILE A 6 -10.81 -61.02 31.49
C ILE A 6 -10.52 -59.56 31.15
N ILE A 7 -9.24 -59.20 31.07
CA ILE A 7 -8.81 -57.89 30.57
C ILE A 7 -8.85 -57.97 29.03
N ARG A 8 -9.88 -57.35 28.42
CA ARG A 8 -9.93 -57.07 26.99
C ARG A 8 -9.02 -55.88 26.67
N THR A 9 -7.94 -56.13 25.96
CA THR A 9 -7.10 -55.07 25.38
C THR A 9 -7.77 -54.57 24.10
N ILE A 10 -8.32 -53.36 24.12
CA ILE A 10 -8.83 -52.66 22.93
C ILE A 10 -7.63 -51.96 22.28
N LEU A 11 -7.20 -52.45 21.12
CA LEU A 11 -6.26 -51.77 20.24
C LEU A 11 -7.00 -50.64 19.51
N LEU A 12 -6.81 -49.39 19.96
CA LEU A 12 -7.18 -48.21 19.19
C LEU A 12 -6.15 -48.00 18.06
N ASN A 13 -6.54 -48.28 16.83
CA ASN A 13 -5.81 -47.82 15.64
C ASN A 13 -6.05 -46.30 15.48
N LEU A 14 -5.12 -45.50 15.98
CA LEU A 14 -5.04 -44.07 15.66
C LEU A 14 -4.48 -43.93 14.24
N LEU A 15 -5.37 -43.73 13.27
CA LEU A 15 -5.04 -43.22 11.95
C LEU A 15 -4.50 -41.78 12.09
N PHE A 16 -3.18 -41.65 12.16
CA PHE A 16 -2.50 -40.38 11.96
C PHE A 16 -2.64 -40.02 10.47
N ALA A 17 -3.71 -39.31 10.12
CA ALA A 17 -3.77 -38.58 8.86
C ALA A 17 -2.71 -37.47 8.93
N GLY A 18 -1.54 -37.74 8.35
CA GLY A 18 -0.50 -36.74 8.18
C GLY A 18 -1.08 -35.57 7.39
N ILE A 19 -1.30 -34.44 8.07
CA ILE A 19 -1.52 -33.16 7.41
C ILE A 19 -0.19 -32.85 6.73
N VAL A 20 -0.10 -33.17 5.44
CA VAL A 20 0.95 -32.65 4.58
C VAL A 20 0.66 -31.15 4.46
N SER A 21 1.26 -30.37 5.33
CA SER A 21 1.42 -28.94 5.12
C SER A 21 2.33 -28.78 3.90
N CYS A 22 1.76 -28.80 2.71
CA CYS A 22 2.41 -28.28 1.52
C CYS A 22 2.61 -26.78 1.75
N SER A 23 3.72 -26.41 2.39
CA SER A 23 4.26 -25.07 2.34
C SER A 23 4.70 -24.84 0.90
N PHE A 24 3.77 -24.43 0.04
CA PHE A 24 4.14 -23.81 -1.23
C PHE A 24 4.90 -22.53 -0.85
N SER A 25 6.23 -22.61 -0.84
CA SER A 25 7.08 -21.43 -0.84
C SER A 25 6.85 -20.74 -2.17
N GLN A 26 5.79 -19.94 -2.26
CA GLN A 26 5.56 -19.08 -3.41
C GLN A 26 6.66 -18.03 -3.41
N ASN A 27 7.50 -18.08 -4.45
CA ASN A 27 8.51 -17.07 -4.69
C ASN A 27 7.81 -15.79 -5.14
N ILE A 28 7.56 -14.89 -4.20
CA ILE A 28 7.13 -13.52 -4.51
C ILE A 28 8.24 -12.83 -5.29
N HIS A 29 7.87 -11.99 -6.26
CA HIS A 29 8.87 -11.16 -6.91
C HIS A 29 9.60 -10.30 -5.87
N PRO A 30 10.96 -10.23 -5.93
CA PRO A 30 11.72 -9.45 -4.98
C PRO A 30 11.35 -7.97 -5.10
N LEU A 31 11.45 -7.26 -3.98
CA LEU A 31 11.32 -5.81 -3.97
C LEU A 31 12.36 -5.20 -4.91
N GLU A 32 11.93 -4.32 -5.79
CA GLU A 32 12.80 -3.59 -6.70
C GLU A 32 13.88 -2.86 -5.91
N PRO A 33 15.10 -2.73 -6.47
CA PRO A 33 16.11 -1.90 -5.85
C PRO A 33 15.57 -0.48 -5.68
N VAL A 34 15.99 0.19 -4.61
CA VAL A 34 15.65 1.58 -4.36
C VAL A 34 15.98 2.41 -5.62
N ASN A 35 14.99 3.19 -6.09
CA ASN A 35 15.15 4.02 -7.28
C ASN A 35 16.33 4.98 -7.06
N SER A 36 17.14 5.22 -8.10
CA SER A 36 18.23 6.20 -8.11
C SER A 36 17.79 7.56 -7.54
N TYR A 37 16.56 7.97 -7.83
CA TYR A 37 15.94 9.17 -7.31
C TYR A 37 15.93 9.21 -5.77
N TYR A 38 15.58 8.11 -5.11
CA TYR A 38 15.61 8.00 -3.65
C TYR A 38 17.02 7.83 -3.09
N LYS A 39 17.93 7.18 -3.83
CA LYS A 39 19.33 7.01 -3.39
C LYS A 39 20.00 8.36 -3.13
N THR A 40 19.70 9.36 -3.96
CA THR A 40 20.25 10.71 -3.80
C THR A 40 19.93 11.27 -2.41
N TYR A 41 18.66 11.34 -2.02
CA TYR A 41 18.27 11.90 -0.72
C TYR A 41 18.56 10.94 0.44
N GLY A 42 18.38 9.63 0.23
CA GLY A 42 18.63 8.60 1.24
C GLY A 42 20.11 8.39 1.58
N SER A 43 21.03 8.95 0.79
CA SER A 43 22.46 8.97 1.13
C SER A 43 22.82 10.02 2.19
N LEU A 44 21.95 11.00 2.41
CA LEU A 44 22.13 12.05 3.41
C LEU A 44 21.75 11.54 4.80
N SER A 45 22.30 12.18 5.85
CA SER A 45 21.97 11.81 7.22
C SER A 45 20.48 11.98 7.50
N ALA A 46 19.82 10.90 7.91
CA ALA A 46 18.44 10.88 8.40
C ALA A 46 18.34 11.20 9.90
N LEU A 47 19.48 11.33 10.58
CA LEU A 47 19.57 11.59 12.01
C LEU A 47 19.29 13.07 12.32
N GLN A 48 19.01 13.32 13.60
CA GLN A 48 18.82 14.67 14.12
C GLN A 48 20.02 15.57 13.83
N ASN A 49 19.76 16.79 13.36
CA ASN A 49 20.78 17.83 13.22
C ASN A 49 20.64 18.85 14.35
N SER A 50 21.68 18.98 15.17
CA SER A 50 21.69 19.85 16.35
C SER A 50 21.43 21.34 16.04
N SER A 51 21.76 21.80 14.83
CA SER A 51 21.54 23.21 14.45
C SER A 51 20.05 23.57 14.26
N ARG A 52 19.18 22.57 14.08
CA ARG A 52 17.74 22.75 13.82
C ARG A 52 16.88 21.71 14.56
N VAL A 53 17.35 21.27 15.72
CA VAL A 53 16.68 20.29 16.58
C VAL A 53 15.25 20.68 16.95
N TRP A 54 14.95 21.98 17.05
CA TRP A 54 13.61 22.49 17.32
C TRP A 54 12.57 22.01 16.28
N MET A 55 12.99 21.67 15.06
CA MET A 55 12.08 21.13 14.04
C MET A 55 11.50 19.75 14.43
N ASP A 56 12.23 18.97 15.24
CA ASP A 56 11.79 17.61 15.64
C ASP A 56 10.61 17.62 16.62
N THR A 57 10.33 18.77 17.25
CA THR A 57 9.15 18.95 18.11
C THR A 57 7.88 19.16 17.28
N ILE A 58 7.99 19.45 15.98
CA ILE A 58 6.85 19.69 15.10
C ILE A 58 6.20 18.36 14.72
N LYS A 59 4.90 18.24 14.97
CA LYS A 59 4.06 17.11 14.59
C LYS A 59 2.91 17.61 13.72
N PHE A 60 2.29 16.69 12.97
CA PHE A 60 1.06 17.00 12.28
C PHE A 60 0.00 17.48 13.30
N PRO A 61 -0.62 18.66 13.09
CA PRO A 61 -1.52 19.25 14.05
C PRO A 61 -2.82 18.46 14.17
N TRP A 62 -3.19 18.13 15.40
CA TRP A 62 -4.38 17.33 15.69
C TRP A 62 -5.68 17.98 15.19
N SER A 63 -5.75 19.31 15.24
CA SER A 63 -6.87 20.10 14.73
C SER A 63 -7.10 19.94 13.23
N GLU A 64 -6.09 19.53 12.45
CA GLU A 64 -6.23 19.28 11.01
C GLU A 64 -6.49 17.81 10.67
N TYR A 65 -6.45 16.89 11.64
CA TYR A 65 -6.60 15.47 11.38
C TYR A 65 -8.08 15.12 11.13
N SER A 66 -8.38 14.71 9.90
CA SER A 66 -9.71 14.23 9.48
C SER A 66 -10.22 13.11 10.38
N GLN A 67 -11.43 13.29 10.91
CA GLN A 67 -12.13 12.25 11.67
C GLN A 67 -12.35 10.99 10.82
N GLY A 68 -12.62 11.12 9.52
CA GLY A 68 -12.77 9.98 8.61
C GLY A 68 -11.48 9.17 8.46
N ALA A 69 -10.32 9.84 8.45
CA ALA A 69 -9.03 9.16 8.42
C ALA A 69 -8.77 8.39 9.73
N ILE A 70 -9.19 8.96 10.87
CA ILE A 70 -9.10 8.31 12.18
C ILE A 70 -10.03 7.09 12.23
N THR A 71 -11.29 7.22 11.83
CA THR A 71 -12.26 6.11 11.89
C THR A 71 -11.86 4.95 10.99
N ASN A 72 -11.25 5.22 9.83
CA ASN A 72 -10.72 4.17 8.97
C ASN A 72 -9.63 3.32 9.64
N SER A 73 -8.84 3.90 10.56
CA SER A 73 -7.82 3.15 11.32
C SER A 73 -8.41 2.14 12.32
N LEU A 74 -9.70 2.26 12.66
CA LEU A 74 -10.38 1.40 13.62
C LEU A 74 -10.95 0.12 12.99
N VAL A 75 -10.98 0.05 11.65
CA VAL A 75 -11.52 -1.09 10.92
C VAL A 75 -10.55 -2.27 10.97
N ARG A 76 -11.07 -3.49 11.01
CA ARG A 76 -10.24 -4.70 10.95
C ARG A 76 -9.71 -4.89 9.53
N THR A 77 -8.48 -5.36 9.44
CA THR A 77 -7.91 -5.90 8.20
C THR A 77 -8.59 -7.23 7.82
N VAL A 78 -8.60 -7.55 6.54
CA VAL A 78 -9.08 -8.78 5.93
C VAL A 78 -7.98 -9.83 5.88
N TYR A 79 -6.82 -9.49 5.32
CA TYR A 79 -5.73 -10.45 5.08
C TYR A 79 -4.57 -10.30 6.07
N LEU A 80 -4.24 -9.07 6.44
CA LEU A 80 -3.14 -8.76 7.33
C LEU A 80 -3.50 -9.11 8.78
N SER A 81 -2.77 -10.05 9.38
CA SER A 81 -2.90 -10.36 10.81
C SER A 81 -2.34 -9.22 11.69
N ASN A 82 -2.90 -9.04 12.89
CA ASN A 82 -2.38 -8.08 13.88
C ASN A 82 -0.88 -8.28 14.18
N GLU A 83 -0.40 -9.53 14.24
CA GLU A 83 1.02 -9.82 14.51
C GLU A 83 1.95 -9.28 13.42
N ASN A 84 1.61 -9.51 12.15
CA ASN A 84 2.38 -8.99 11.02
C ASN A 84 2.25 -7.47 10.88
N GLU A 85 1.08 -6.92 11.15
CA GLU A 85 0.87 -5.46 11.16
C GLU A 85 1.75 -4.76 12.20
N ALA A 86 1.86 -5.32 13.41
CA ALA A 86 2.67 -4.76 14.49
C ALA A 86 4.17 -4.65 14.14
N LYS A 87 4.65 -5.41 13.14
CA LYS A 87 6.04 -5.35 12.66
C LYS A 87 6.28 -4.16 11.73
N LEU A 88 5.24 -3.65 11.06
CA LEU A 88 5.39 -2.61 10.02
C LEU A 88 6.08 -1.31 10.50
N PRO A 89 5.75 -0.75 11.69
CA PRO A 89 6.41 0.46 12.17
C PRO A 89 7.92 0.30 12.45
N GLY A 90 8.41 -0.93 12.63
CA GLY A 90 9.84 -1.20 12.82
C GLY A 90 10.61 -1.40 11.52
N LEU A 91 9.92 -1.53 10.38
CA LEU A 91 10.55 -1.69 9.06
C LEU A 91 10.88 -0.35 8.39
N ILE A 92 10.22 0.72 8.84
CA ILE A 92 10.27 2.04 8.21
C ILE A 92 10.28 3.13 9.28
N HIS A 93 11.09 4.15 9.08
CA HIS A 93 11.12 5.33 9.94
C HIS A 93 11.21 6.59 9.09
N PRO A 94 10.42 7.63 9.37
CA PRO A 94 10.65 8.92 8.72
C PRO A 94 12.01 9.46 9.19
N PRO A 95 12.78 10.12 8.31
CA PRO A 95 13.93 10.91 8.74
C PRO A 95 13.50 11.94 9.78
N ALA A 96 14.41 12.31 10.69
CA ALA A 96 14.13 13.39 11.64
C ALA A 96 13.76 14.67 10.87
N ASN A 97 12.82 15.48 11.38
CA ASN A 97 12.43 16.72 10.70
C ASN A 97 13.64 17.66 10.54
N SER A 98 14.55 17.63 11.52
CA SER A 98 15.80 18.39 11.55
C SER A 98 16.90 17.79 10.65
N SER A 99 16.73 16.59 10.08
CA SER A 99 17.80 15.89 9.37
C SER A 99 18.31 16.60 8.11
N ASP A 100 19.51 16.22 7.64
CA ASP A 100 20.05 16.71 6.36
C ASP A 100 19.24 16.15 5.19
N GLN A 101 18.77 14.91 5.31
CA GLN A 101 17.84 14.30 4.34
C GLN A 101 16.54 15.11 4.22
N THR A 102 15.84 15.41 5.33
CA THR A 102 14.58 16.17 5.25
C THR A 102 14.80 17.56 4.66
N ARG A 103 15.92 18.23 4.97
CA ARG A 103 16.24 19.53 4.38
C ARG A 103 16.38 19.45 2.86
N ALA A 104 17.16 18.48 2.36
CA ALA A 104 17.34 18.29 0.92
C ALA A 104 16.03 17.89 0.21
N GLU A 105 15.18 17.09 0.86
CA GLU A 105 13.86 16.74 0.34
C GLU A 105 12.96 17.97 0.19
N LEU A 106 12.96 18.88 1.18
CA LEU A 106 12.21 20.15 1.10
C LEU A 106 12.75 21.06 0.00
N ASP A 107 14.08 21.13 -0.17
CA ASP A 107 14.71 21.94 -1.22
C ASP A 107 14.36 21.41 -2.62
N TYR A 108 14.30 20.08 -2.77
CA TYR A 108 13.79 19.46 -3.99
C TYR A 108 12.32 19.83 -4.26
N LEU A 109 11.45 19.78 -3.26
CA LEU A 109 10.04 20.15 -3.44
C LEU A 109 9.89 21.62 -3.83
N LEU A 110 10.71 22.51 -3.28
CA LEU A 110 10.77 23.92 -3.68
C LEU A 110 11.22 24.06 -5.15
N SER A 111 12.21 23.27 -5.57
CA SER A 111 12.64 23.25 -6.97
C SER A 111 11.52 22.81 -7.90
N LEU A 112 10.79 21.73 -7.56
CA LEU A 112 9.63 21.26 -8.31
C LEU A 112 8.53 22.32 -8.38
N GLN A 113 8.23 22.98 -7.26
CA GLN A 113 7.22 24.05 -7.23
C GLN A 113 7.56 25.17 -8.23
N ASN A 114 8.84 25.50 -8.37
CA ASN A 114 9.30 26.57 -9.26
C ASN A 114 9.44 26.12 -10.72
N SER A 115 9.55 24.82 -10.99
CA SER A 115 9.79 24.29 -12.35
C SER A 115 8.63 23.49 -12.94
N ARG A 116 7.60 23.15 -12.16
CA ARG A 116 6.47 22.32 -12.63
C ARG A 116 5.70 23.02 -13.74
N THR A 117 5.41 22.30 -14.83
CA THR A 117 4.62 22.82 -15.95
C THR A 117 3.13 22.65 -15.69
N LYS A 118 2.30 23.35 -16.47
CA LYS A 118 0.84 23.22 -16.42
C LYS A 118 0.40 21.77 -16.67
N GLU A 119 0.99 21.10 -17.66
CA GLU A 119 0.67 19.72 -18.04
C GLU A 119 0.98 18.75 -16.90
N GLN A 120 2.10 18.94 -16.21
CA GLN A 120 2.47 18.14 -15.03
C GLN A 120 1.47 18.36 -13.89
N ILE A 121 1.07 19.61 -13.64
CA ILE A 121 0.06 19.96 -12.64
C ILE A 121 -1.27 19.27 -12.95
N ASP A 122 -1.76 19.42 -14.18
CA ASP A 122 -3.05 18.87 -14.61
C ASP A 122 -3.03 17.33 -14.48
N ARG A 123 -1.93 16.69 -14.88
CA ARG A 123 -1.76 15.23 -14.72
C ARG A 123 -1.72 14.81 -13.25
N ALA A 124 -1.00 15.52 -12.40
CA ALA A 124 -0.92 15.17 -10.98
C ALA A 124 -2.26 15.38 -10.24
N GLN A 125 -3.02 16.41 -10.61
CA GLN A 125 -4.37 16.65 -10.11
C GLN A 125 -5.35 15.58 -10.57
N TYR A 126 -5.29 15.16 -11.84
CA TYR A 126 -6.05 14.01 -12.34
C TYR A 126 -5.78 12.76 -11.50
N ILE A 127 -4.50 12.40 -11.31
CA ILE A 127 -4.10 11.25 -10.50
C ILE A 127 -4.55 11.40 -9.03
N ALA A 128 -4.58 12.62 -8.49
CA ALA A 128 -4.98 12.84 -7.10
C ALA A 128 -6.43 12.46 -6.81
N ASN A 129 -7.29 12.49 -7.83
CA ASN A 129 -8.69 12.10 -7.74
C ASN A 129 -8.92 10.61 -7.99
N ILE A 130 -7.85 9.83 -8.17
CA ILE A 130 -7.93 8.38 -8.32
C ILE A 130 -7.60 7.73 -6.97
N GLY A 131 -8.51 6.88 -6.51
CA GLY A 131 -8.29 6.03 -5.36
C GLY A 131 -9.58 5.38 -4.89
N SER A 132 -9.48 4.12 -4.51
CA SER A 132 -10.63 3.37 -4.02
C SER A 132 -10.71 3.38 -2.50
N TRP A 133 -11.94 3.17 -2.01
CA TRP A 133 -12.34 3.14 -0.61
C TRP A 133 -13.17 1.89 -0.32
N PHE A 134 -12.82 1.18 0.76
CA PHE A 134 -13.48 -0.08 1.14
C PHE A 134 -14.88 0.12 1.73
N ASN A 135 -15.24 1.34 2.15
CA ASN A 135 -16.52 1.66 2.77
C ASN A 135 -17.60 2.10 1.75
N ILE A 136 -17.29 2.21 0.46
CA ILE A 136 -18.27 2.45 -0.61
C ILE A 136 -18.82 1.09 -1.08
N LEU A 137 -19.81 0.58 -0.33
CA LEU A 137 -20.34 -0.79 -0.49
C LEU A 137 -21.73 -0.84 -1.14
N ASN A 138 -22.51 0.24 -1.01
CA ASN A 138 -23.90 0.27 -1.48
C ASN A 138 -23.95 0.53 -2.99
N PRO A 139 -24.58 -0.34 -3.80
CA PRO A 139 -24.75 -0.10 -5.24
C PRO A 139 -25.54 1.17 -5.58
N ALA A 140 -26.30 1.73 -4.64
CA ALA A 140 -27.00 3.00 -4.79
C ALA A 140 -26.13 4.24 -4.48
N ASP A 141 -24.90 4.05 -3.99
CA ASP A 141 -23.93 5.13 -3.80
C ASP A 141 -23.46 5.65 -5.18
N PRO A 142 -23.49 6.97 -5.43
CA PRO A 142 -23.08 7.54 -6.71
C PRO A 142 -21.63 7.18 -7.09
N ASP A 143 -20.76 6.96 -6.11
CA ASP A 143 -19.35 6.64 -6.33
C ASP A 143 -19.10 5.13 -6.48
N TYR A 144 -20.11 4.27 -6.31
CA TYR A 144 -19.93 2.81 -6.29
C TYR A 144 -19.22 2.24 -7.54
N ASN A 145 -19.64 2.67 -8.73
CA ASN A 145 -19.06 2.19 -9.98
C ASN A 145 -17.67 2.77 -10.24
N GLU A 146 -17.48 4.07 -9.97
CA GLU A 146 -16.18 4.72 -10.15
C GLU A 146 -15.15 4.18 -9.16
N ASN A 147 -15.55 3.94 -7.89
CA ASN A 147 -14.71 3.30 -6.87
C ASN A 147 -14.15 1.96 -7.34
N LYS A 148 -14.97 1.12 -7.99
CA LYS A 148 -14.55 -0.19 -8.52
C LYS A 148 -13.71 -0.07 -9.79
N LYS A 149 -14.03 0.88 -10.66
CA LYS A 149 -13.24 1.17 -11.87
C LYS A 149 -11.82 1.60 -11.50
N GLN A 150 -11.67 2.42 -10.45
CA GLN A 150 -10.37 2.93 -10.01
C GLN A 150 -9.45 1.85 -9.44
N LEU A 151 -9.97 0.70 -8.98
CA LEU A 151 -9.15 -0.47 -8.58
C LEU A 151 -8.28 -1.02 -9.73
N PHE A 152 -8.64 -0.71 -10.98
CA PHE A 152 -7.93 -1.18 -12.17
C PHE A 152 -7.00 -0.11 -12.77
N TYR A 153 -6.86 1.06 -12.14
CA TYR A 153 -6.07 2.16 -12.71
C TYR A 153 -4.61 1.78 -12.97
N ILE A 154 -3.99 1.01 -12.08
CA ILE A 154 -2.59 0.56 -12.25
C ILE A 154 -2.43 -0.35 -13.47
N ALA A 155 -3.47 -1.10 -13.83
CA ALA A 155 -3.48 -2.05 -14.93
C ALA A 155 -4.23 -1.54 -16.18
N ASP A 156 -4.51 -0.23 -16.30
CA ASP A 156 -5.29 0.29 -17.43
C ASP A 156 -4.61 0.09 -18.80
N THR A 157 -3.28 -0.07 -18.81
CA THR A 157 -2.46 -0.30 -20.01
C THR A 157 -2.69 -1.67 -20.63
N ILE A 158 -3.34 -2.59 -19.91
CA ILE A 158 -3.76 -3.89 -20.44
C ILE A 158 -4.87 -3.74 -21.49
N GLY A 159 -5.71 -2.71 -21.34
CA GLY A 159 -6.82 -2.40 -22.23
C GLY A 159 -8.14 -2.33 -21.49
N SER A 160 -9.11 -1.62 -22.09
CA SER A 160 -10.42 -1.33 -21.49
C SER A 160 -11.26 -2.58 -21.16
N TRP A 161 -10.91 -3.74 -21.71
CA TRP A 161 -11.54 -5.03 -21.43
C TRP A 161 -11.12 -5.62 -20.08
N TYR A 162 -9.96 -5.24 -19.53
CA TYR A 162 -9.51 -5.66 -18.21
C TYR A 162 -10.05 -4.70 -17.14
N ASN A 163 -11.29 -4.96 -16.71
CA ASN A 163 -12.05 -4.08 -15.84
C ASN A 163 -12.86 -4.86 -14.80
N TYR A 164 -13.49 -4.14 -13.88
CA TYR A 164 -14.17 -4.75 -12.74
C TYR A 164 -15.41 -5.59 -13.10
N GLN A 165 -16.06 -5.31 -14.23
CA GLN A 165 -17.20 -6.09 -14.70
C GLN A 165 -16.75 -7.43 -15.30
N ASN A 166 -15.68 -7.40 -16.08
CA ASN A 166 -15.17 -8.57 -16.79
C ASN A 166 -14.31 -9.46 -15.87
N PHE A 167 -13.74 -8.92 -14.79
CA PHE A 167 -12.84 -9.62 -13.88
C PHE A 167 -13.33 -9.57 -12.42
N PRO A 168 -14.50 -10.18 -12.10
CA PRO A 168 -15.07 -10.15 -10.74
C PRO A 168 -14.19 -10.83 -9.68
N ALA A 169 -13.43 -11.88 -9.99
CA ALA A 169 -12.55 -12.52 -9.00
C ALA A 169 -11.38 -11.60 -8.63
N THR A 170 -10.78 -10.97 -9.64
CA THR A 170 -9.76 -9.93 -9.46
C THR A 170 -10.32 -8.75 -8.68
N THR A 171 -11.52 -8.29 -9.01
CA THR A 171 -12.19 -7.18 -8.31
C THR A 171 -12.38 -7.47 -6.83
N GLN A 172 -12.82 -8.69 -6.48
CA GLN A 172 -13.02 -9.07 -5.08
C GLN A 172 -11.69 -9.12 -4.31
N LEU A 173 -10.63 -9.63 -4.92
CA LEU A 173 -9.29 -9.59 -4.35
C LEU A 173 -8.85 -8.14 -4.05
N LEU A 174 -9.00 -7.24 -5.03
CA LEU A 174 -8.61 -5.83 -4.90
C LEU A 174 -9.45 -5.08 -3.84
N LEU A 175 -10.74 -5.37 -3.72
CA LEU A 175 -11.60 -4.82 -2.66
C LEU A 175 -11.14 -5.22 -1.25
N ASN A 176 -10.70 -6.46 -1.07
CA ASN A 176 -10.15 -6.91 0.21
C ASN A 176 -8.77 -6.28 0.47
N CYS A 177 -7.93 -6.17 -0.56
CA CYS A 177 -6.61 -5.53 -0.44
C CYS A 177 -6.71 -4.03 -0.13
N ILE A 178 -7.63 -3.29 -0.76
CA ILE A 178 -7.77 -1.85 -0.51
C ILE A 178 -8.22 -1.56 0.92
N GLN A 179 -9.01 -2.44 1.54
CA GLN A 179 -9.33 -2.32 2.96
C GLN A 179 -8.07 -2.37 3.81
N ASP A 180 -7.24 -3.39 3.63
CA ASP A 180 -5.98 -3.54 4.37
C ASP A 180 -5.02 -2.37 4.12
N ILE A 181 -4.88 -1.94 2.86
CA ILE A 181 -4.06 -0.79 2.47
C ILE A 181 -4.49 0.46 3.22
N ARG A 182 -5.79 0.80 3.21
CA ARG A 182 -6.30 2.02 3.85
C ARG A 182 -6.20 1.96 5.36
N VAL A 183 -6.53 0.83 5.97
CA VAL A 183 -6.39 0.63 7.42
C VAL A 183 -4.93 0.81 7.85
N THR A 184 -4.01 0.14 7.13
CA THR A 184 -2.56 0.21 7.39
C THR A 184 -2.03 1.64 7.21
N GLU A 185 -2.41 2.32 6.13
CA GLU A 185 -2.05 3.71 5.85
C GLU A 185 -2.36 4.61 7.05
N PHE A 186 -3.61 4.59 7.52
CA PHE A 186 -4.03 5.50 8.59
C PHE A 186 -3.45 5.14 9.95
N ARG A 187 -3.19 3.85 10.23
CA ARG A 187 -2.50 3.41 11.46
C ARG A 187 -1.03 3.85 11.48
N LEU A 188 -0.32 3.73 10.35
CA LEU A 188 1.05 4.23 10.24
C LEU A 188 1.09 5.76 10.39
N LYS A 189 0.16 6.48 9.75
CA LYS A 189 0.02 7.93 9.90
C LYS A 189 -0.24 8.34 11.35
N TRP A 190 -1.10 7.61 12.05
CA TRP A 190 -1.36 7.81 13.48
C TRP A 190 -0.11 7.57 14.35
N ASN A 191 0.66 6.54 14.03
CA ASN A 191 1.87 6.19 14.76
C ASN A 191 2.92 7.30 14.63
N PHE A 192 3.25 7.69 13.40
CA PHE A 192 4.38 8.60 13.14
C PHE A 192 4.03 10.08 13.26
N LYS A 193 2.80 10.49 12.92
CA LYS A 193 2.33 11.89 12.97
C LYS A 193 3.30 12.88 12.31
N ARG A 194 3.95 12.46 11.22
CA ARG A 194 4.91 13.32 10.50
C ARG A 194 4.18 14.53 9.92
N PRO A 195 4.66 15.76 10.16
CA PRO A 195 4.10 16.94 9.53
C PRO A 195 4.28 16.89 8.02
N ARG A 196 3.38 17.53 7.27
CA ARG A 196 3.44 17.67 5.81
C ARG A 196 4.59 18.63 5.41
N PRO A 197 5.10 18.57 4.17
CA PRO A 197 6.17 19.47 3.71
C PRO A 197 5.91 20.96 3.98
N TYR A 198 4.71 21.43 3.64
CA TYR A 198 4.31 22.83 3.84
C TYR A 198 4.15 23.26 5.31
N GLN A 199 4.14 22.31 6.26
CA GLN A 199 4.13 22.60 7.69
C GLN A 199 5.56 22.78 8.25
N LEU A 200 6.59 22.27 7.56
CA LEU A 200 8.00 22.49 7.91
C LEU A 200 8.65 23.60 7.09
N GLU A 201 8.21 23.82 5.86
CA GLU A 201 8.74 24.83 4.95
C GLU A 201 7.63 25.80 4.52
N PRO A 202 7.52 26.99 5.15
CA PRO A 202 6.48 27.98 4.84
C PRO A 202 6.51 28.51 3.40
N LYS A 203 7.64 28.38 2.69
CA LYS A 203 7.75 28.77 1.27
C LYS A 203 7.07 27.77 0.31
N LEU A 204 6.75 26.56 0.76
CA LEU A 204 6.00 25.60 -0.03
C LEU A 204 4.52 25.98 -0.07
N GLN A 205 4.00 26.15 -1.29
CA GLN A 205 2.61 26.40 -1.63
C GLN A 205 2.06 25.15 -2.34
N PRO A 206 1.53 24.18 -1.57
CA PRO A 206 1.07 22.93 -2.13
C PRO A 206 -0.18 23.17 -3.00
N LEU A 207 -0.34 22.35 -4.04
CA LEU A 207 -1.50 22.47 -4.95
C LEU A 207 -2.81 21.95 -4.33
N THR A 208 -2.69 21.25 -3.21
CA THR A 208 -3.81 20.77 -2.39
C THR A 208 -3.32 20.55 -0.97
N GLN A 209 -4.24 20.55 0.00
CA GLN A 209 -3.93 20.25 1.39
C GLN A 209 -4.65 18.98 1.83
N ILE A 210 -3.94 18.11 2.55
CA ILE A 210 -4.47 16.82 2.97
C ILE A 210 -4.58 16.80 4.49
N LYS A 211 -5.79 16.50 4.98
CA LYS A 211 -6.17 16.49 6.40
C LYS A 211 -5.74 15.20 7.12
N SER A 212 -4.49 14.78 6.94
CA SER A 212 -3.88 13.64 7.64
C SER A 212 -2.35 13.74 7.63
N PRO A 213 -1.63 13.10 8.57
CA PRO A 213 -0.17 13.10 8.63
C PRO A 213 0.50 12.64 7.32
N SER A 214 1.74 13.06 7.09
CA SER A 214 2.46 12.80 5.84
C SER A 214 2.91 11.33 5.70
N PHE A 215 3.44 10.74 6.76
CA PHE A 215 4.13 9.45 6.65
C PHE A 215 3.25 8.27 7.06
N VAL A 216 3.07 7.23 6.24
CA VAL A 216 3.57 7.07 4.85
C VAL A 216 2.62 7.69 3.82
N SER A 217 3.02 7.80 2.56
CA SER A 217 2.14 8.29 1.49
C SER A 217 1.05 7.28 1.11
N GLY A 218 -0.22 7.70 1.20
CA GLY A 218 -1.38 6.83 0.98
C GLY A 218 -1.56 6.38 -0.46
N HIS A 219 -1.61 7.33 -1.39
CA HIS A 219 -1.68 7.02 -2.83
C HIS A 219 -0.48 6.20 -3.29
N THR A 220 0.73 6.49 -2.80
CA THR A 220 1.92 5.71 -3.14
C THR A 220 1.84 4.29 -2.60
N LEU A 221 1.35 4.12 -1.36
CA LEU A 221 1.17 2.78 -0.76
C LEU A 221 0.16 1.98 -1.58
N TRP A 222 -0.98 2.56 -1.89
CA TRP A 222 -1.98 1.96 -2.76
C TRP A 222 -1.39 1.54 -4.11
N ALA A 223 -0.80 2.48 -4.84
CA ALA A 223 -0.33 2.25 -6.20
C ALA A 223 0.74 1.17 -6.30
N TYR A 224 1.75 1.20 -5.43
CA TYR A 224 2.79 0.15 -5.42
C TYR A 224 2.24 -1.19 -4.96
N THR A 225 1.36 -1.23 -3.96
CA THR A 225 0.77 -2.50 -3.52
C THR A 225 -0.06 -3.15 -4.63
N GLU A 226 -0.89 -2.38 -5.32
CA GLU A 226 -1.63 -2.88 -6.49
C GLU A 226 -0.70 -3.28 -7.63
N ALA A 227 0.37 -2.52 -7.92
CA ALA A 227 1.34 -2.92 -8.92
C ALA A 227 1.98 -4.28 -8.60
N TYR A 228 2.29 -4.55 -7.31
CA TYR A 228 2.78 -5.86 -6.90
C TYR A 228 1.70 -6.94 -7.05
N ILE A 229 0.45 -6.70 -6.64
CA ILE A 229 -0.65 -7.66 -6.81
C ILE A 229 -0.85 -8.00 -8.29
N PHE A 230 -0.95 -7.00 -9.16
CA PHE A 230 -1.10 -7.21 -10.60
C PHE A 230 0.11 -7.91 -11.21
N SER A 231 1.32 -7.67 -10.68
CA SER A 231 2.51 -8.42 -11.10
C SER A 231 2.47 -9.89 -10.70
N GLU A 232 1.77 -10.26 -9.64
CA GLU A 232 1.54 -11.67 -9.31
C GLU A 232 0.54 -12.31 -10.27
N ILE A 233 -0.43 -11.54 -10.79
CA ILE A 233 -1.47 -12.01 -11.73
C ILE A 233 -0.95 -12.07 -13.18
N ILE A 234 -0.21 -11.04 -13.59
CA ILE A 234 0.29 -10.81 -14.96
C ILE A 234 1.80 -10.48 -14.90
N PRO A 235 2.67 -11.46 -14.60
CA PRO A 235 4.10 -11.21 -14.35
C PRO A 235 4.82 -10.52 -15.51
N GLU A 236 4.42 -10.79 -16.74
CA GLU A 236 4.99 -10.22 -17.96
C GLU A 236 4.74 -8.70 -18.12
N LYS A 237 3.87 -8.11 -17.29
CA LYS A 237 3.54 -6.67 -17.30
C LYS A 237 4.05 -5.92 -16.08
N ARG A 238 4.81 -6.58 -15.20
CA ARG A 238 5.36 -6.01 -13.95
C ARG A 238 5.99 -4.64 -14.15
N GLU A 239 6.90 -4.51 -15.12
CA GLU A 239 7.60 -3.23 -15.37
C GLU A 239 6.62 -2.08 -15.64
N SER A 240 5.58 -2.31 -16.44
CA SER A 240 4.56 -1.30 -16.75
C SER A 240 3.74 -0.92 -15.52
N PHE A 241 3.38 -1.88 -14.67
CA PHE A 241 2.66 -1.61 -13.43
C PHE A 241 3.50 -0.81 -12.44
N ILE A 242 4.79 -1.16 -12.30
CA ILE A 242 5.74 -0.43 -11.45
C ILE A 242 5.95 1.00 -11.98
N GLN A 243 6.07 1.18 -13.29
CA GLN A 243 6.16 2.50 -13.90
C GLN A 243 4.91 3.34 -13.62
N ARG A 244 3.71 2.74 -13.69
CA ARG A 244 2.48 3.45 -13.33
C ARG A 244 2.43 3.83 -11.85
N ALA A 245 2.87 2.94 -10.96
CA ALA A 245 2.98 3.26 -9.54
C ALA A 245 3.99 4.38 -9.28
N ASP A 246 5.09 4.44 -10.04
CA ASP A 246 6.07 5.53 -9.94
C ASP A 246 5.50 6.89 -10.40
N GLU A 247 4.61 6.90 -11.40
CA GLU A 247 3.87 8.12 -11.79
C GLU A 247 2.97 8.62 -10.65
N VAL A 248 2.22 7.70 -10.02
CA VAL A 248 1.39 8.04 -8.85
C VAL A 248 2.24 8.59 -7.73
N ARG A 249 3.36 7.94 -7.43
CA ARG A 249 4.34 8.40 -6.45
C ARG A 249 4.82 9.82 -6.74
N TRP A 250 5.31 10.06 -7.96
CA TRP A 250 5.89 11.34 -8.33
C TRP A 250 4.88 12.48 -8.27
N SER A 251 3.63 12.21 -8.67
CA SER A 251 2.56 13.20 -8.60
C SER A 251 2.33 13.72 -7.18
N ARG A 252 2.64 12.94 -6.13
CA ARG A 252 2.52 13.39 -4.73
C ARG A 252 3.57 14.41 -4.34
N GLU A 253 4.78 14.27 -4.87
CA GLU A 253 5.88 15.24 -4.71
C GLU A 253 5.57 16.51 -5.50
N LEU A 254 5.08 16.37 -6.74
CA LEU A 254 4.71 17.51 -7.59
C LEU A 254 3.62 18.39 -6.96
N LEU A 255 2.66 17.77 -6.27
CA LEU A 255 1.61 18.46 -5.51
C LEU A 255 2.14 19.17 -4.24
N GLY A 256 3.37 18.86 -3.79
CA GLY A 256 3.99 19.44 -2.60
C GLY A 256 3.48 18.87 -1.28
N ILE A 257 2.90 17.66 -1.28
CA ILE A 257 2.19 17.09 -0.12
C ILE A 257 2.90 15.90 0.54
N HIS A 258 3.93 15.35 -0.08
CA HIS A 258 4.72 14.24 0.45
C HIS A 258 6.21 14.42 0.17
N TYR A 259 7.03 13.95 1.11
CA TYR A 259 8.49 13.86 0.94
C TYR A 259 8.83 12.61 0.10
N PRO A 260 9.96 12.61 -0.63
CA PRO A 260 10.52 11.41 -1.23
C PRO A 260 10.59 10.22 -0.25
N SER A 261 11.04 10.43 0.99
CA SER A 261 11.07 9.40 2.04
C SER A 261 9.71 8.84 2.45
N ASP A 262 8.62 9.63 2.40
CA ASP A 262 7.26 9.10 2.62
C ASP A 262 6.89 8.07 1.56
N ASN A 263 7.28 8.35 0.32
CA ASN A 263 6.97 7.55 -0.84
C ASN A 263 7.78 6.26 -0.89
N GLU A 264 9.08 6.32 -0.58
CA GLU A 264 9.93 5.11 -0.52
C GLU A 264 9.47 4.17 0.59
N ALA A 265 9.11 4.71 1.76
CA ALA A 265 8.54 3.92 2.83
C ALA A 265 7.23 3.23 2.41
N SER A 266 6.35 3.92 1.67
CA SER A 266 5.14 3.32 1.11
C SER A 266 5.43 2.16 0.16
N ARG A 267 6.45 2.29 -0.70
CA ARG A 267 6.87 1.24 -1.63
C ARG A 267 7.34 -0.02 -0.89
N ILE A 268 8.10 0.16 0.19
CA ILE A 268 8.56 -0.92 1.08
C ILE A 268 7.37 -1.58 1.78
N VAL A 269 6.50 -0.78 2.43
CA VAL A 269 5.33 -1.29 3.15
C VAL A 269 4.41 -2.07 2.22
N GLY A 270 4.15 -1.58 1.00
CA GLY A 270 3.29 -2.27 0.04
C GLY A 270 3.80 -3.67 -0.34
N TRP A 271 5.12 -3.84 -0.44
CA TRP A 271 5.71 -5.15 -0.70
C TRP A 271 5.61 -6.07 0.53
N TYR A 272 5.82 -5.53 1.73
CA TYR A 272 5.63 -6.28 2.96
C TYR A 272 4.17 -6.68 3.21
N LEU A 273 3.19 -5.85 2.81
CA LEU A 273 1.78 -6.22 2.82
C LEU A 273 1.56 -7.47 1.97
N LEU A 274 2.01 -7.46 0.70
CA LEU A 274 1.93 -8.63 -0.18
C LEU A 274 2.60 -9.86 0.46
N LYS A 275 3.84 -9.70 0.94
CA LYS A 275 4.60 -10.77 1.61
C LYS A 275 3.83 -11.36 2.80
N TYR A 276 3.22 -10.52 3.63
CA TYR A 276 2.50 -10.97 4.81
C TYR A 276 1.13 -11.56 4.47
N TRP A 277 0.46 -11.07 3.43
CA TRP A 277 -0.80 -11.65 2.95
C TRP A 277 -0.63 -13.07 2.43
N TYR A 278 0.54 -13.43 1.87
CA TYR A 278 0.84 -14.83 1.51
C TYR A 278 0.78 -15.81 2.70
N ASN A 279 0.88 -15.33 3.95
CA ASN A 279 0.68 -16.17 5.13
C ASN A 279 -0.81 -16.41 5.46
N ASN A 280 -1.73 -15.74 4.76
CA ASN A 280 -3.16 -15.86 4.96
C ASN A 280 -3.78 -16.79 3.88
N PRO A 281 -4.36 -17.95 4.26
CA PRO A 281 -4.95 -18.88 3.31
C PRO A 281 -6.08 -18.30 2.45
N LEU A 282 -6.81 -17.31 2.97
CA LEU A 282 -7.88 -16.63 2.22
C LEU A 282 -7.29 -15.79 1.09
N PHE A 283 -6.21 -15.05 1.35
CA PHE A 283 -5.51 -14.28 0.31
C PHE A 283 -4.99 -15.20 -0.80
N VAL A 284 -4.31 -16.29 -0.44
CA VAL A 284 -3.78 -17.25 -1.43
C VAL A 284 -4.91 -17.81 -2.30
N LYS A 285 -6.06 -18.14 -1.69
CA LYS A 285 -7.24 -18.62 -2.41
C LYS A 285 -7.79 -17.56 -3.38
N ASP A 286 -7.94 -16.32 -2.93
CA ASP A 286 -8.50 -15.24 -3.76
C ASP A 286 -7.55 -14.83 -4.89
N LEU A 287 -6.24 -14.78 -4.61
CA LEU A 287 -5.21 -14.54 -5.61
C LEU A 287 -5.19 -15.64 -6.68
N ASN A 288 -5.29 -16.91 -6.29
CA ASN A 288 -5.34 -18.02 -7.26
C ASN A 288 -6.58 -17.95 -8.16
N LYS A 289 -7.73 -17.52 -7.64
CA LYS A 289 -8.93 -17.28 -8.46
C LYS A 289 -8.69 -16.14 -9.47
N ALA A 290 -8.05 -15.05 -9.06
CA ALA A 290 -7.72 -13.95 -9.96
C ALA A 290 -6.74 -14.39 -11.07
N LYS A 291 -5.72 -15.19 -10.72
CA LYS A 291 -4.79 -15.80 -11.69
C LYS A 291 -5.49 -16.72 -12.69
N GLN A 292 -6.40 -17.57 -12.21
CA GLN A 292 -7.20 -18.45 -13.07
C GLN A 292 -8.11 -17.64 -14.01
N GLU A 293 -8.81 -16.63 -13.47
CA GLU A 293 -9.67 -15.73 -14.24
C GLU A 293 -8.89 -15.01 -15.35
N TRP A 294 -7.68 -14.51 -15.05
CA TRP A 294 -6.78 -13.96 -16.07
C TRP A 294 -6.42 -14.97 -17.15
N ALA A 295 -6.00 -16.19 -16.76
CA ALA A 295 -5.58 -17.23 -17.69
C ALA A 295 -6.71 -17.65 -18.65
N GLU A 296 -7.94 -17.77 -18.15
CA GLU A 296 -9.12 -18.15 -18.93
C GLU A 296 -9.58 -17.04 -19.88
N LYS A 297 -9.51 -15.77 -19.45
CA LYS A 297 -10.10 -14.65 -20.19
C LYS A 297 -9.13 -13.92 -21.12
N LYS A 298 -7.82 -13.93 -20.86
CA LYS A 298 -6.86 -13.13 -21.66
C LYS A 298 -6.91 -13.46 -23.16
N SER A 299 -7.09 -14.73 -23.53
CA SER A 299 -7.19 -15.16 -24.93
C SER A 299 -8.51 -14.79 -25.60
N LEU A 300 -9.56 -14.47 -24.84
CA LEU A 300 -10.85 -14.04 -25.38
C LEU A 300 -10.79 -12.60 -25.92
N TYR A 301 -9.87 -11.78 -25.40
CA TYR A 301 -9.76 -10.36 -25.73
C TYR A 301 -8.49 -9.99 -26.51
N GLN A 302 -7.58 -10.95 -26.73
CA GLN A 302 -6.36 -10.78 -27.55
C GLN A 302 -6.53 -11.27 -29.00
N LYS A 303 -7.75 -11.60 -29.43
CA LYS A 303 -8.10 -11.87 -30.84
C LYS A 303 -8.48 -10.58 -31.55
#